data_AF-A0A529Y7X0-F1
#
_entry.id   AF-A0A529Y7X0-F1
#
_cell.length_a   1.000
_cell.length_b   1.000
_cell.length_c   1.000
_cell.angle_alpha   90.00
_cell.angle_beta   90.00
_cell.angle_gamma   90.00
#
_symmetry.space_group_name_H-M   'P 1'
#
loop_
_entity.id
_entity.type
_entity.pdbx_description
1 polymer ?
#
loop_
_entity_poly.entity_id
_entity_poly.type
_entity_poly.pdbx_seq_one_letter_code
_entity_poly.pdbx_strand_id
1 'polypeptide(L)'
;MSSKTWAAVDDYIVSSLFEADPVLDAVLRANRDQGLPAIDVSPAQGKLLSLLVRIRGAKTVLEVGTLGGYSTIWMARGLPADGKVVT
;
A
#
# COMPACT_ATOMS: atom_id res chain seq x y z
N MET A 1 -3.73 11.96 -22.21
CA MET A 1 -3.11 10.61 -22.17
C MET A 1 -4.18 9.56 -22.01
N SER A 2 -4.02 8.36 -22.59
CA SER A 2 -5.01 7.28 -22.49
C SER A 2 -4.83 6.49 -21.19
N SER A 3 -5.90 5.83 -20.69
CA SER A 3 -5.83 4.92 -19.54
C SER A 3 -4.76 3.83 -19.72
N LYS A 4 -4.59 3.32 -20.94
CA LYS A 4 -3.56 2.32 -21.27
C LYS A 4 -2.13 2.84 -21.03
N THR A 5 -1.87 4.10 -21.37
CA THR A 5 -0.56 4.72 -21.15
C THR A 5 -0.26 4.87 -19.66
N TRP A 6 -1.25 5.26 -18.85
CA TRP A 6 -1.08 5.39 -17.40
C TRP A 6 -0.79 4.04 -16.73
N ALA A 7 -1.52 2.99 -17.11
CA ALA A 7 -1.27 1.64 -16.60
C ALA A 7 0.15 1.16 -16.93
N ALA A 8 0.60 1.35 -18.18
CA ALA A 8 1.95 0.95 -18.59
C ALA A 8 3.06 1.69 -17.83
N VAL A 9 2.84 2.96 -17.46
CA VAL A 9 3.77 3.72 -16.62
C VAL A 9 3.78 3.20 -15.19
N ASP A 10 2.61 2.89 -14.61
CA ASP A 10 2.53 2.32 -13.25
C ASP A 10 3.22 0.94 -13.20
N ASP A 11 2.98 0.09 -14.20
CA ASP A 11 3.65 -1.22 -14.35
C ASP A 11 5.16 -1.07 -14.45
N TYR A 12 5.65 -0.08 -15.21
CA TYR A 12 7.08 0.21 -15.31
C TYR A 12 7.66 0.64 -13.95
N ILE A 13 6.99 1.51 -13.21
CA ILE A 13 7.41 1.94 -11.88
C ILE A 13 7.47 0.75 -10.92
N VAL A 14 6.42 -0.08 -10.90
CA VAL A 14 6.33 -1.23 -10.00
C VAL A 14 7.42 -2.26 -10.34
N SER A 15 7.55 -2.66 -11.61
CA SER A 15 8.56 -3.64 -12.02
C SER A 15 10.01 -3.15 -11.85
N SER A 16 10.24 -1.84 -11.88
CA SER A 16 11.60 -1.27 -11.75
C SER A 16 12.02 -1.03 -10.29
N LEU A 17 11.09 -0.78 -9.38
CA LEU A 17 11.40 -0.32 -8.01
C LEU A 17 10.94 -1.28 -6.90
N PHE A 18 10.15 -2.30 -7.22
CA PHE A 18 9.55 -3.17 -6.22
C PHE A 18 10.07 -4.59 -6.36
N GLU A 19 10.32 -5.21 -5.21
CA GLU A 19 10.52 -6.64 -5.10
C GLU A 19 9.19 -7.34 -4.84
N ALA A 20 9.12 -8.64 -5.14
CA ALA A 20 7.95 -9.45 -4.84
C ALA A 20 7.69 -9.47 -3.32
N ASP A 21 6.43 -9.26 -2.93
CA ASP A 21 6.02 -9.21 -1.54
C ASP A 21 4.85 -10.18 -1.29
N PRO A 22 5.14 -11.40 -0.82
CA PRO A 22 4.12 -12.44 -0.68
C PRO A 22 3.06 -12.08 0.35
N VAL A 23 3.34 -11.18 1.30
CA VAL A 23 2.36 -10.72 2.31
C VAL A 23 1.36 -9.79 1.66
N LEU A 24 1.83 -8.79 0.90
CA LEU A 24 0.95 -7.87 0.18
C LEU A 24 0.11 -8.61 -0.87
N ASP A 25 0.70 -9.58 -1.57
CA ASP A 25 -0.03 -10.41 -2.53
C ASP A 25 -1.09 -11.28 -1.85
N ALA A 26 -0.80 -11.82 -0.66
CA ALA A 26 -1.74 -12.62 0.11
C ALA A 26 -2.94 -11.79 0.58
N VAL A 27 -2.72 -10.53 0.96
CA VAL A 27 -3.79 -9.60 1.35
C VAL A 27 -4.70 -9.29 0.16
N LEU A 28 -4.15 -8.95 -1.00
CA LEU A 28 -4.96 -8.71 -2.20
C LEU A 28 -5.76 -9.94 -2.62
N ARG A 29 -5.19 -11.15 -2.48
CA ARG A 29 -5.94 -12.40 -2.69
C ARG A 29 -7.06 -12.56 -1.67
N ALA A 30 -6.78 -12.38 -0.39
CA ALA A 30 -7.79 -12.50 0.68
C ALA A 30 -8.93 -11.50 0.49
N ASN A 31 -8.64 -10.24 0.12
CA ASN A 31 -9.65 -9.21 -0.14
C ASN A 31 -10.61 -9.65 -1.25
N ARG A 32 -10.06 -10.13 -2.36
CA ARG A 32 -10.85 -10.64 -3.49
C ARG A 32 -11.68 -11.87 -3.08
N ASP A 33 -11.08 -12.82 -2.37
CA ASP A 33 -11.74 -14.07 -1.97
C ASP A 33 -12.86 -13.83 -0.95
N GLN A 34 -12.80 -12.73 -0.19
CA GLN A 34 -13.87 -12.26 0.70
C GLN A 34 -14.89 -11.34 0.02
N GLY A 35 -14.75 -11.09 -1.28
CA GLY A 35 -15.67 -10.23 -2.04
C GLY A 35 -15.57 -8.74 -1.69
N LEU A 36 -14.44 -8.29 -1.13
CA LEU A 36 -14.21 -6.86 -0.91
C LEU A 36 -14.06 -6.14 -2.27
N PRO A 37 -14.52 -4.88 -2.38
CA PRO A 37 -14.33 -4.09 -3.59
C PRO A 37 -12.83 -3.87 -3.85
N ALA A 38 -12.41 -3.97 -5.11
CA ALA A 38 -11.02 -3.75 -5.54
C ALA A 38 -10.67 -2.25 -5.57
N ILE A 39 -10.69 -1.63 -4.39
CA ILE A 39 -10.39 -0.20 -4.17
C ILE A 39 -9.16 0.00 -3.29
N ASP A 40 -8.33 -1.03 -3.12
CA ASP A 40 -7.00 -0.91 -2.56
C ASP A 40 -6.16 0.11 -3.33
N VAL A 41 -5.25 0.80 -2.65
CA VAL A 41 -4.25 1.64 -3.32
C VAL A 41 -3.34 0.79 -4.20
N SER A 42 -2.80 1.37 -5.29
CA SER A 42 -1.79 0.67 -6.10
C SER A 42 -0.50 0.44 -5.30
N PRO A 43 0.38 -0.50 -5.69
CA PRO A 43 1.66 -0.70 -5.01
C PRO A 43 2.51 0.59 -4.96
N ALA A 44 2.53 1.36 -6.05
CA ALA A 44 3.21 2.65 -6.12
C ALA A 44 2.65 3.66 -5.11
N GLN A 45 1.32 3.74 -4.99
CA GLN A 45 0.64 4.59 -4.01
C GLN A 45 0.89 4.14 -2.56
N GLY A 46 0.86 2.83 -2.30
CA GLY A 46 1.20 2.27 -0.99
C GLY A 46 2.63 2.59 -0.56
N LYS A 47 3.60 2.44 -1.48
CA LYS A 47 5.00 2.83 -1.21
C LYS A 47 5.14 4.32 -0.91
N LEU A 48 4.42 5.17 -1.64
CA LEU A 48 4.40 6.60 -1.38
C LEU A 48 3.92 6.89 0.05
N LEU A 49 2.83 6.25 0.51
CA LEU A 49 2.36 6.38 1.90
C LEU A 49 3.44 5.96 2.91
N SER A 50 4.11 4.82 2.67
CA SER A 50 5.21 4.35 3.51
C SER A 50 6.38 5.35 3.57
N LEU A 51 6.74 5.94 2.43
CA LEU A 51 7.78 6.97 2.36
C LEU A 51 7.37 8.24 3.10
N LEU A 52 6.12 8.69 2.97
CA LEU A 52 5.61 9.86 3.69
C LEU A 52 5.68 9.64 5.21
N VAL A 53 5.26 8.46 5.70
CA VAL A 53 5.38 8.08 7.12
C VAL A 53 6.84 8.17 7.59
N ARG A 54 7.79 7.62 6.82
CA ARG A 54 9.22 7.65 7.13
C ARG A 54 9.79 9.06 7.11
N ILE A 55 9.49 9.85 6.08
CA ILE A 55 9.96 11.23 5.90
C ILE A 55 9.45 12.10 7.06
N ARG A 56 8.20 11.90 7.50
CA ARG A 56 7.66 12.63 8.65
C ARG A 56 8.25 12.19 9.98
N GLY A 57 8.91 11.04 10.05
CA GLY A 57 9.29 10.40 11.31
C GLY A 57 8.07 10.11 12.20
N ALA A 58 6.95 9.69 11.60
CA ALA A 58 5.73 9.43 12.35
C ALA A 58 5.90 8.22 13.30
N LYS A 59 5.33 8.32 14.51
CA LYS A 59 5.19 7.21 15.46
C LYS A 59 3.75 6.71 15.58
N THR A 60 2.79 7.51 15.13
CA THR A 60 1.37 7.17 15.18
C THR A 60 0.72 7.66 13.90
N VAL A 61 -0.03 6.77 13.24
CA VAL A 61 -0.83 7.06 12.06
C VAL A 61 -2.28 6.72 12.39
N LEU A 62 -3.19 7.62 12.08
CA LEU A 62 -4.62 7.34 12.03
C LEU A 62 -5.00 7.07 10.58
N GLU A 63 -5.57 5.89 10.31
CA GLU A 63 -6.16 5.52 9.04
C GLU A 63 -7.68 5.55 9.19
N VAL A 64 -8.38 6.18 8.24
CA VAL A 64 -9.84 6.17 8.21
C VAL A 64 -10.27 5.41 6.96
N GLY A 65 -10.76 4.19 7.17
CA GLY A 65 -11.10 3.25 6.12
C GLY A 65 -9.99 2.25 5.84
N THR A 66 -10.05 1.09 6.50
CA THR A 66 -9.03 0.02 6.42
C THR A 66 -9.16 -0.87 5.19
N LEU A 67 -10.39 -1.05 4.69
CA LEU A 67 -10.74 -2.13 3.74
C LEU A 67 -10.17 -3.47 4.25
N GLY A 68 -9.27 -4.09 3.49
CA GLY A 68 -8.58 -5.33 3.84
C GLY A 68 -7.14 -5.13 4.34
N GLY A 69 -6.73 -3.88 4.59
CA GLY A 69 -5.47 -3.57 5.27
C GLY A 69 -4.23 -3.41 4.39
N TYR A 70 -4.40 -3.33 3.06
CA TYR A 70 -3.27 -3.19 2.14
C TYR A 70 -2.49 -1.88 2.39
N SER A 71 -3.18 -0.74 2.49
CA SER A 71 -2.58 0.56 2.85
C SER A 71 -2.03 0.57 4.28
N THR A 72 -2.72 -0.09 5.21
CA THR A 72 -2.30 -0.23 6.61
C THR A 72 -0.91 -0.85 6.71
N ILE A 73 -0.65 -1.94 5.97
CA ILE A 73 0.65 -2.62 5.98
C ILE A 73 1.76 -1.70 5.44
N TRP A 74 1.49 -0.97 4.36
CA TRP A 74 2.44 0.00 3.82
C TRP A 74 2.81 1.10 4.82
N MET A 75 1.81 1.68 5.48
CA MET A 75 2.02 2.71 6.50
C MET A 75 2.73 2.13 7.72
N ALA A 76 2.32 0.95 8.19
CA ALA A 76 2.93 0.28 9.34
C ALA A 76 4.42 -0.01 9.14
N ARG A 77 4.81 -0.46 7.93
CA ARG A 77 6.23 -0.68 7.57
C ARG A 77 7.07 0.61 7.49
N GLY A 78 6.41 1.77 7.41
CA GLY A 78 7.08 3.06 7.47
C GLY A 78 7.41 3.53 8.90
N LEU A 79 6.80 2.91 9.91
CA LEU A 79 6.96 3.30 11.32
C LEU A 79 8.22 2.71 11.96
N PRO A 80 8.73 3.31 13.06
CA PRO A 80 9.69 2.64 13.94
C PRO A 80 9.02 1.46 14.67
N ALA A 81 9.84 0.60 15.30
CA ALA A 81 9.36 -0.60 15.99
C ALA A 81 8.39 -0.31 17.16
N ASP A 82 8.47 0.87 17.77
CA ASP A 82 7.55 1.35 18.82
C ASP A 82 6.35 2.13 18.26
N GLY A 83 6.20 2.18 16.94
CA GLY A 83 5.11 2.87 16.27
C GLY A 83 3.81 2.06 16.20
N LYS A 84 2.71 2.76 15.92
CA LYS A 84 1.39 2.13 15.74
C LYS A 84 0.56 2.79 14.64
N VAL A 85 -0.27 1.98 13.98
CA VAL A 85 -1.39 2.45 13.15
C VAL A 85 -2.67 2.21 13.93
N VAL A 86 -3.56 3.20 13.96
CA VAL A 86 -4.91 3.12 14.51
C VAL A 86 -5.87 3.24 13.33
N THR A 87 -6.87 2.37 13.26
CA THR A 87 -7.80 2.24 12.13
C THR A 87 -9.25 2.34 12.59
#